data_AF-A0A8T3XYA5-F1
#
_entry.id   AF-A0A8T3XYA5-F1
#
_cell.length_a   1.000
_cell.length_b   1.000
_cell.length_c   1.000
_cell.angle_alpha   90.00
_cell.angle_beta   90.00
_cell.angle_gamma   90.00
#
_symmetry.space_group_name_H-M   'P 1'
#
loop_
_entity.id
_entity.type
_entity.pdbx_description
1 polymer ?
#
loop_
_entity_poly.entity_id
_entity_poly.type
_entity_poly.pdbx_seq_one_letter_code
_entity_poly.pdbx_strand_id
1 'polypeptide(L)'
;MDILFWALIIWALYHLIKWLRTRQKRYIPREVKNAVLKRYFNMCAVCMENTFLEFHHRKPYSDNGDNSEQNIVPLCPKHHAMVTRYTGDKFE
;
A
#
# COMPACT_ATOMS: atom_id res chain seq x y z
N MET A 1 39.98 4.78 -12.04
CA MET A 1 38.53 4.78 -11.76
C MET A 1 38.33 5.51 -10.45
N ASP A 2 37.69 6.68 -10.51
CA ASP A 2 37.59 7.64 -9.40
C ASP A 2 36.64 7.12 -8.30
N ILE A 3 36.97 7.40 -7.03
CA ILE A 3 36.15 7.06 -5.86
C ILE A 3 34.78 7.73 -5.97
N LEU A 4 34.72 8.94 -6.54
CA LEU A 4 33.48 9.68 -6.75
C LEU A 4 32.54 8.97 -7.74
N PHE A 5 33.10 8.31 -8.75
CA PHE A 5 32.32 7.54 -9.73
C PHE A 5 31.63 6.33 -9.09
N TRP A 6 32.34 5.58 -8.25
CA TRP A 6 31.75 4.44 -7.53
C TRP A 6 30.73 4.87 -6.48
N ALA A 7 30.94 5.99 -5.78
CA ALA A 7 29.98 6.53 -4.83
C ALA A 7 28.65 6.91 -5.51
N LEU A 8 28.70 7.49 -6.71
CA LEU A 8 27.50 7.81 -7.50
C LEU A 8 26.76 6.55 -7.96
N ILE A 9 27.47 5.51 -8.39
CA ILE A 9 26.86 4.22 -8.78
C ILE A 9 26.16 3.57 -7.58
N ILE A 10 26.81 3.50 -6.42
CA ILE A 10 26.23 2.90 -5.20
C ILE A 10 24.98 3.68 -4.75
N TRP A 11 25.03 5.01 -4.78
CA TRP A 11 23.88 5.86 -4.47
C TRP A 11 22.71 5.63 -5.44
N ALA A 12 22.98 5.58 -6.74
CA ALA A 12 21.97 5.31 -7.76
C ALA A 12 21.33 3.92 -7.59
N LEU A 13 22.14 2.89 -7.32
CA LEU A 13 21.66 1.53 -7.04
C LEU A 13 20.81 1.47 -5.76
N TYR A 14 21.23 2.15 -4.69
CA TYR A 14 20.44 2.24 -3.45
C TYR A 14 19.06 2.84 -3.72
N HIS A 15 18.98 3.95 -4.45
CA HIS A 15 17.70 4.60 -4.75
C HIS A 15 16.84 3.75 -5.69
N LEU A 16 17.43 3.10 -6.69
CA LEU A 16 16.72 2.19 -7.57
C LEU A 16 16.12 1.00 -6.80
N ILE A 17 16.92 0.33 -5.96
CA ILE A 17 16.46 -0.79 -5.15
C ILE A 17 15.37 -0.34 -4.16
N LYS A 18 15.56 0.83 -3.52
CA LYS A 18 14.55 1.42 -2.64
C LYS A 18 13.24 1.65 -3.38
N TRP A 19 13.28 2.24 -4.58
CA TRP A 19 12.11 2.50 -5.41
C TRP A 19 11.42 1.21 -5.91
N LEU A 20 12.18 0.19 -6.31
CA LEU A 20 11.62 -1.10 -6.73
C LEU A 20 10.87 -1.78 -5.59
N ARG A 21 11.44 -1.76 -4.38
CA ARG A 21 10.77 -2.30 -3.18
C ARG A 21 9.49 -1.54 -2.86
N THR A 22 9.48 -0.21 -2.93
CA THR A 22 8.24 0.55 -2.66
C THR A 22 7.15 0.28 -3.68
N ARG A 23 7.50 0.10 -4.97
CA ARG A 23 6.53 -0.28 -6.01
C ARG A 23 5.91 -1.65 -5.80
N GLN A 24 6.71 -2.68 -5.51
CA GLN A 24 6.16 -4.01 -5.22
C GLN A 24 5.25 -4.00 -4.00
N LYS A 25 5.57 -3.20 -2.97
CA LYS A 25 4.75 -3.06 -1.76
C LYS A 25 3.35 -2.48 -2.04
N ARG A 26 3.23 -1.48 -2.91
CA ARG A 26 1.91 -0.88 -3.25
C ARG A 26 1.04 -1.79 -4.11
N TYR A 27 1.63 -2.76 -4.80
CA TYR A 27 0.88 -3.68 -5.65
C TYR A 27 0.16 -4.72 -4.80
N ILE A 28 -1.17 -4.64 -4.74
CA ILE A 28 -2.02 -5.68 -4.17
C ILE A 28 -2.45 -6.62 -5.32
N PRO A 29 -2.12 -7.93 -5.28
CA PRO A 29 -2.53 -8.89 -6.30
C PRO A 29 -4.05 -8.94 -6.50
N ARG A 30 -4.49 -9.26 -7.71
CA ARG A 30 -5.93 -9.27 -8.05
C ARG A 30 -6.69 -10.31 -7.24
N GLU A 31 -6.06 -11.44 -6.96
CA GLU A 31 -6.59 -12.56 -6.18
C GLU A 31 -6.89 -12.10 -4.75
N VAL A 32 -5.98 -11.33 -4.15
CA VAL A 32 -6.15 -10.73 -2.83
C VAL A 32 -7.31 -9.72 -2.85
N LYS A 33 -7.36 -8.83 -3.85
CA LYS A 33 -8.46 -7.85 -3.99
C LYS A 33 -9.82 -8.55 -4.05
N ASN A 34 -9.94 -9.61 -4.86
CA ASN A 34 -11.17 -10.38 -5.00
C ASN A 34 -11.57 -11.08 -3.69
N ALA A 35 -10.60 -11.68 -2.99
CA ALA A 35 -10.84 -12.33 -1.71
C ALA A 35 -11.31 -11.34 -0.64
N VAL A 36 -10.69 -10.16 -0.58
CA VAL A 36 -11.09 -9.05 0.30
C VAL A 36 -12.52 -8.60 -0.02
N LEU A 37 -12.85 -8.33 -1.29
CA LEU A 37 -14.20 -7.92 -1.66
C LEU A 37 -15.24 -8.98 -1.29
N LYS A 38 -14.93 -10.27 -1.51
CA LYS A 38 -15.80 -11.38 -1.10
C LYS A 38 -16.03 -11.39 0.42
N ARG A 39 -14.97 -11.21 1.22
CA ARG A 39 -15.07 -11.15 2.68
C ARG A 39 -15.96 -10.01 3.18
N TYR A 40 -15.96 -8.88 2.47
CA TYR A 40 -16.74 -7.69 2.82
C TYR A 40 -18.05 -7.54 2.04
N PHE A 41 -18.53 -8.59 1.38
CA PHE A 41 -19.78 -8.55 0.60
C PHE A 41 -19.81 -7.42 -0.46
N ASN A 42 -18.66 -7.08 -1.04
CA ASN A 42 -18.47 -5.95 -1.95
C ASN A 42 -18.88 -4.59 -1.33
N MET A 43 -18.70 -4.42 -0.02
CA MET A 43 -19.00 -3.18 0.69
C MET A 43 -17.75 -2.61 1.37
N CYS A 44 -17.80 -1.33 1.70
CA CYS A 44 -16.82 -0.67 2.54
C CYS A 44 -16.76 -1.34 3.93
N ALA A 45 -15.56 -1.47 4.50
CA ALA A 45 -15.38 -2.06 5.82
C ALA A 45 -15.94 -1.21 6.98
N VAL A 46 -16.33 0.04 6.70
CA VAL A 46 -16.82 1.01 7.71
C VAL A 46 -18.29 1.39 7.48
N CYS A 47 -18.79 1.32 6.24
CA CYS A 47 -20.18 1.67 5.90
C CYS A 47 -20.72 0.77 4.79
N MET A 48 -21.99 0.91 4.42
CA MET A 48 -22.63 0.06 3.40
C MET A 48 -22.38 0.52 1.95
N GLU A 49 -21.50 1.49 1.72
CA GLU A 49 -21.15 1.92 0.36
C GLU A 49 -20.50 0.75 -0.41
N ASN A 50 -20.94 0.52 -1.64
CA ASN A 50 -20.51 -0.61 -2.46
C ASN A 50 -19.94 -0.18 -3.82
N THR A 51 -19.83 1.13 -4.06
CA THR A 51 -19.24 1.70 -5.27
C THR A 51 -17.86 2.29 -5.00
N PHE A 52 -17.00 2.26 -6.03
CA PHE A 52 -15.67 2.89 -6.03
C PHE A 52 -14.80 2.55 -4.80
N LEU A 53 -14.77 1.27 -4.41
CA LEU A 53 -14.00 0.82 -3.27
C LEU A 53 -12.49 0.86 -3.56
N GLU A 54 -11.75 1.47 -2.65
CA GLU A 54 -10.29 1.55 -2.61
C GLU A 54 -9.74 0.56 -1.59
N PHE A 55 -8.53 0.04 -1.81
CA PHE A 55 -7.92 -0.96 -0.92
C PHE A 55 -6.86 -0.31 -0.04
N HIS A 56 -6.99 -0.49 1.26
CA HIS A 56 -6.12 0.10 2.27
C HIS A 56 -5.52 -0.97 3.18
N HIS A 57 -4.25 -0.81 3.56
CA HIS A 57 -3.57 -1.68 4.52
C HIS A 57 -3.92 -1.25 5.94
N ARG A 58 -4.47 -2.15 6.77
CA ARG A 58 -4.75 -1.89 8.19
C ARG A 58 -3.49 -1.56 8.97
N LYS A 59 -2.45 -2.35 8.74
CA LYS A 59 -1.10 -2.13 9.25
C LYS A 59 -0.26 -1.64 8.08
N PRO A 60 0.29 -0.42 8.14
CA PRO A 60 1.11 0.10 7.07
C PRO A 60 2.42 -0.71 6.95
N TYR A 61 3.04 -0.63 5.78
CA TYR A 61 4.30 -1.32 5.51
C TYR A 61 5.46 -0.89 6.41
N SER A 62 5.49 0.37 6.83
CA SER A 62 6.47 0.91 7.78
C SER A 62 6.47 0.16 9.11
N ASP A 63 5.35 -0.51 9.42
CA ASP A 63 5.16 -1.32 10.62
C ASP A 63 5.18 -2.84 10.30
N ASN A 64 5.69 -3.29 9.16
CA ASN A 64 5.63 -4.70 8.70
C ASN A 64 4.21 -5.19 8.32
N GLY A 65 3.35 -4.30 7.81
CA GLY A 65 2.16 -4.72 7.08
C GLY A 65 2.51 -5.52 5.82
N ASP A 66 1.66 -6.47 5.43
CA ASP A 66 1.80 -7.28 4.22
C ASP A 66 0.60 -7.11 3.26
N ASN A 67 0.67 -7.75 2.09
CA ASN A 67 -0.44 -7.84 1.14
C ASN A 67 -1.39 -9.02 1.42
N SER A 68 -1.41 -9.54 2.66
CA SER A 68 -2.33 -10.63 2.99
C SER A 68 -3.77 -10.12 2.92
N GLU A 69 -4.70 -11.02 2.60
CA GLU A 69 -6.14 -10.70 2.63
C GLU A 69 -6.53 -10.09 3.99
N GLN A 70 -5.96 -10.56 5.10
CA GLN A 70 -6.26 -10.13 6.47
C GLN A 70 -5.83 -8.68 6.73
N ASN A 71 -4.73 -8.23 6.13
CA ASN A 71 -4.22 -6.88 6.31
C ASN A 71 -4.88 -5.85 5.38
N ILE A 72 -5.62 -6.28 4.35
CA ILE A 72 -6.28 -5.36 3.42
C ILE A 72 -7.75 -5.17 3.76
N VAL A 73 -8.23 -3.93 3.64
CA VAL A 73 -9.65 -3.56 3.74
C VAL A 73 -10.12 -2.78 2.51
N PRO A 74 -11.36 -3.00 2.05
CA PRO A 74 -12.00 -2.14 1.07
C PRO A 74 -12.65 -0.95 1.81
N LEU A 75 -12.41 0.27 1.33
CA LEU A 75 -12.98 1.50 1.88
C LEU A 75 -13.58 2.33 0.76
N CYS A 76 -14.69 3.01 1.00
CA CYS A 76 -15.15 4.05 0.08
C CYS A 76 -14.20 5.27 0.16
N PRO A 77 -14.17 6.15 -0.86
CA PRO A 77 -13.23 7.28 -0.90
C PRO A 77 -13.31 8.18 0.33
N LYS A 78 -14.50 8.36 0.90
CA LYS A 78 -14.71 9.12 2.14
C LYS A 78 -13.95 8.51 3.33
N HIS A 79 -14.10 7.20 3.56
CA HIS A 79 -13.46 6.52 4.69
C HIS A 79 -11.97 6.30 4.44
N HIS A 80 -11.55 6.06 3.20
CA HIS A 80 -10.13 5.99 2.87
C HIS A 80 -9.42 7.34 3.14
N ALA A 81 -10.03 8.45 2.72
CA ALA A 81 -9.52 9.79 3.01
C ALA A 81 -9.58 10.17 4.51
N MET A 82 -10.41 9.49 5.30
CA MET A 82 -10.43 9.65 6.76
C MET A 82 -9.27 8.90 7.40
N VAL A 83 -9.09 7.62 7.07
CA VAL A 83 -8.05 6.78 7.66
C VAL A 83 -6.67 7.36 7.38
N THR A 84 -6.39 7.73 6.12
CA THR A 84 -5.13 8.38 5.72
C THR A 84 -4.79 9.66 6.49
N ARG A 85 -5.79 10.42 6.97
CA ARG A 85 -5.57 11.62 7.81
C ARG A 85 -5.25 11.28 9.27
N TYR A 86 -5.75 10.15 9.78
CA TYR A 86 -5.60 9.75 11.18
C TYR A 86 -4.38 8.87 11.44
N THR A 87 -4.07 7.95 10.52
CA THR A 87 -2.90 7.08 10.62
C THR A 87 -1.60 7.84 10.44
N GLY A 88 -1.68 9.10 9.98
CA GLY A 88 -0.49 9.88 9.66
C GLY A 88 0.34 9.18 8.60
N ASP A 89 -0.31 8.39 7.72
CA ASP A 89 0.29 7.80 6.53
C ASP A 89 0.72 8.96 5.63
N LYS A 90 1.86 9.57 6.01
CA LYS A 90 2.55 10.54 5.18
C LYS A 90 2.75 9.82 3.87
N PHE A 91 2.34 10.48 2.80
CA PHE A 91 2.64 10.09 1.44
C PHE A 91 4.14 9.74 1.36
N GLU A 92 4.47 8.45 1.51
CA GLU A 92 5.80 7.85 1.37
C GLU A 92 5.91 7.18 0.00
#